data_AF-A0A8I2ZMK9-F1
#
_entry.id   AF-A0A8I2ZMK9-F1
#
_cell.length_a   1.000
_cell.length_b   1.000
_cell.length_c   1.000
_cell.angle_alpha   90.00
_cell.angle_beta   90.00
_cell.angle_gamma   90.00
#
_symmetry.space_group_name_H-M   'P 1'
#
loop_
_entity.id
_entity.type
_entity.pdbx_description
1 polymer ?
#
loop_
_entity_poly.entity_id
_entity_poly.type
_entity_poly.pdbx_seq_one_letter_code
_entity_poly.pdbx_strand_id
1 'polypeptide(L)'
;MKRYRSLVDGLRCKQTWCRSVESSSLASAKMDASRQGIENSDLEKLNDKDKQELRQFLANESQRSQIQSQTHALTEICWKKCVTGSIRGSKLDNGEEKCLANCVDRFLDVNFLTMKHLNSMRSG
;
A
#
# COMPACT_ATOMS: atom_id res chain seq x y z
N MET A 1 -37.97 -11.17 -17.87
CA MET A 1 -36.56 -11.65 -17.95
C MET A 1 -35.58 -10.59 -18.51
N LYS A 2 -35.69 -9.30 -18.12
CA LYS A 2 -34.66 -8.26 -18.43
C LYS A 2 -33.95 -7.73 -17.18
N ARG A 3 -34.41 -8.13 -15.99
CA ARG A 3 -33.94 -7.65 -14.68
C ARG A 3 -32.71 -8.37 -14.14
N TYR A 4 -32.34 -9.53 -14.71
CA TYR A 4 -31.16 -10.30 -14.30
C TYR A 4 -29.87 -9.88 -15.03
N ARG A 5 -29.97 -9.12 -16.14
CA ARG A 5 -28.82 -8.70 -16.93
C ARG A 5 -28.13 -7.42 -16.40
N SER A 6 -28.79 -6.64 -15.53
CA SER A 6 -28.15 -5.46 -14.91
C SER A 6 -27.31 -5.83 -13.67
N LEU A 7 -27.53 -7.01 -13.09
CA LEU A 7 -26.74 -7.52 -11.95
C LEU A 7 -25.36 -8.06 -12.37
N VAL A 8 -25.20 -8.49 -13.62
CA VAL A 8 -23.89 -8.94 -14.16
C VAL A 8 -22.95 -7.79 -14.51
N ASP A 9 -23.44 -6.56 -14.67
CA ASP A 9 -22.59 -5.39 -14.91
C ASP A 9 -21.99 -4.83 -13.60
N GLY A 10 -22.69 -4.97 -12.47
CA GLY A 10 -22.16 -4.64 -11.14
C GLY A 10 -21.09 -5.64 -10.65
N LEU A 11 -21.21 -6.92 -11.04
CA LEU A 11 -20.18 -7.95 -10.80
C LEU A 11 -18.94 -7.77 -11.68
N ARG A 12 -19.07 -7.12 -12.85
CA ARG A 12 -17.92 -6.84 -13.72
C ARG A 12 -17.01 -5.75 -13.16
N CYS A 13 -17.53 -4.76 -12.44
CA CYS A 13 -16.70 -3.79 -11.73
C CYS A 13 -15.99 -4.44 -10.53
N LYS A 14 -16.67 -5.36 -9.82
CA LYS A 14 -15.99 -6.23 -8.85
C LYS A 14 -14.98 -7.15 -9.51
N GLN A 15 -15.18 -7.67 -10.71
CA GLN A 15 -14.19 -8.57 -11.34
C GLN A 15 -13.04 -7.85 -12.01
N THR A 16 -13.18 -6.63 -12.53
CA THR A 16 -12.03 -5.90 -13.07
C THR A 16 -11.24 -5.24 -11.94
N TRP A 17 -11.91 -4.70 -10.90
CA TRP A 17 -11.23 -4.18 -9.72
C TRP A 17 -10.74 -5.30 -8.80
N CYS A 18 -11.49 -6.38 -8.53
CA CYS A 18 -10.93 -7.58 -7.91
C CYS A 18 -9.89 -8.22 -8.80
N ARG A 19 -10.01 -8.37 -10.13
CA ARG A 19 -8.87 -8.91 -10.92
C ARG A 19 -7.67 -7.98 -10.93
N SER A 20 -7.86 -6.67 -10.83
CA SER A 20 -6.72 -5.74 -10.74
C SER A 20 -6.12 -5.73 -9.34
N VAL A 21 -6.94 -5.77 -8.28
CA VAL A 21 -6.55 -5.92 -6.87
C VAL A 21 -5.99 -7.31 -6.59
N GLU A 22 -6.48 -8.35 -7.25
CA GLU A 22 -6.09 -9.76 -7.14
C GLU A 22 -4.93 -10.08 -8.07
N SER A 23 -4.76 -9.38 -9.20
CA SER A 23 -3.50 -9.34 -9.97
C SER A 23 -2.42 -8.58 -9.20
N SER A 24 -2.74 -7.43 -8.58
CA SER A 24 -1.83 -6.71 -7.68
C SER A 24 -1.58 -7.47 -6.37
N SER A 25 -2.53 -8.25 -5.87
CA SER A 25 -2.41 -9.07 -4.67
C SER A 25 -1.78 -10.42 -4.96
N LEU A 26 -1.91 -11.00 -6.17
CA LEU A 26 -1.12 -12.14 -6.66
C LEU A 26 0.33 -11.71 -6.94
N ALA A 27 0.55 -10.49 -7.45
CA ALA A 27 1.89 -9.91 -7.57
C ALA A 27 2.48 -9.59 -6.18
N SER A 28 1.68 -9.04 -5.25
CA SER A 28 2.11 -8.83 -3.85
C SER A 28 2.32 -10.15 -3.10
N ALA A 29 1.50 -11.19 -3.33
CA ALA A 29 1.62 -12.50 -2.68
C ALA A 29 2.78 -13.33 -3.25
N LYS A 30 3.07 -13.22 -4.56
CA LYS A 30 4.30 -13.77 -5.14
C LYS A 30 5.55 -13.00 -4.69
N MET A 31 5.44 -11.71 -4.37
CA MET A 31 6.49 -10.91 -3.74
C MET A 31 6.62 -11.14 -2.22
N ASP A 32 5.55 -11.45 -1.48
CA ASP A 32 5.59 -11.83 -0.07
C ASP A 32 6.15 -13.25 0.11
N ALA A 33 5.97 -14.14 -0.86
CA ALA A 33 6.66 -15.44 -0.90
C ALA A 33 8.18 -15.30 -1.07
N SER A 34 8.66 -14.21 -1.68
CA SER A 34 10.09 -13.89 -1.78
C SER A 34 10.62 -13.07 -0.58
N ARG A 35 9.74 -12.70 0.36
CA ARG A 35 10.09 -11.97 1.59
C ARG A 35 10.58 -12.90 2.70
N GLN A 36 10.58 -14.21 2.49
CA GLN A 36 11.31 -15.13 3.34
C GLN A 36 12.81 -14.87 3.12
N GLY A 37 13.43 -14.35 4.17
CA GLY A 37 14.79 -13.81 4.17
C GLY A 37 15.77 -14.71 3.45
N ILE A 38 16.56 -14.11 2.57
CA ILE A 38 17.76 -14.73 2.05
C ILE A 38 18.61 -15.09 3.28
N GLU A 39 18.74 -16.38 3.56
CA GLU A 39 19.63 -16.83 4.63
C GLU A 39 21.05 -16.34 4.33
N ASN A 40 21.78 -15.93 5.37
CA ASN A 40 23.18 -15.50 5.22
C ASN A 40 24.04 -16.56 4.50
N SER A 41 23.68 -17.83 4.63
CA SER A 41 24.31 -18.98 3.98
C SER A 41 24.21 -18.98 2.45
N ASP A 42 23.17 -18.36 1.87
CA ASP A 42 23.03 -18.20 0.41
C ASP A 42 23.75 -16.95 -0.11
N LEU A 43 23.87 -15.91 0.73
CA LEU A 43 24.69 -14.74 0.42
C LEU A 43 26.18 -15.08 0.35
N GLU A 44 26.67 -16.06 1.12
CA GLU A 44 28.08 -16.46 1.11
C GLU A 44 28.50 -17.17 -0.18
N LYS A 45 27.57 -17.79 -0.90
CA LYS A 45 27.82 -18.52 -2.17
C LYS A 45 27.98 -17.58 -3.38
N LEU A 46 27.65 -16.31 -3.22
CA LEU A 46 27.75 -15.30 -4.28
C LEU A 46 29.15 -14.67 -4.31
N ASN A 47 29.56 -14.13 -5.46
CA ASN A 47 30.74 -13.27 -5.53
C ASN A 47 30.44 -11.88 -4.94
N ASP A 48 31.48 -11.09 -4.63
CA ASP A 48 31.31 -9.81 -3.94
C ASP A 48 30.47 -8.78 -4.72
N LYS A 49 30.55 -8.82 -6.05
CA LYS A 49 29.75 -7.95 -6.93
C LYS A 49 28.26 -8.30 -6.83
N ASP A 50 27.91 -9.57 -6.95
CA ASP A 50 26.52 -10.03 -6.89
C ASP A 50 25.92 -9.79 -5.49
N LYS A 51 26.73 -9.95 -4.42
CA LYS A 51 26.30 -9.58 -3.05
C LYS A 51 25.94 -8.10 -2.95
N GLN A 52 26.75 -7.23 -3.55
CA GLN A 52 26.52 -5.80 -3.51
C GLN A 52 25.25 -5.41 -4.29
N GLU A 53 25.09 -5.93 -5.51
CA GLU A 53 23.90 -5.69 -6.34
C GLU A 53 22.63 -6.21 -5.66
N LEU A 54 22.68 -7.41 -5.09
CA LEU A 54 21.55 -8.01 -4.38
C LEU A 54 21.18 -7.21 -3.13
N ARG A 55 22.15 -6.75 -2.33
CA ARG A 55 21.88 -5.88 -1.17
C ARG A 55 21.19 -4.58 -1.59
N GLN A 56 21.62 -3.97 -2.69
CA GLN A 56 20.97 -2.78 -3.22
C GLN A 56 19.54 -3.07 -3.69
N PHE A 57 19.33 -4.19 -4.39
CA PHE A 57 18.01 -4.62 -4.82
C PHE A 57 17.07 -4.84 -3.62
N LEU A 58 17.52 -5.57 -2.60
CA LEU A 58 16.74 -5.81 -1.39
C LEU A 58 16.39 -4.52 -0.65
N ALA A 59 17.34 -3.57 -0.55
CA ALA A 59 17.07 -2.28 0.07
C ALA A 59 15.97 -1.52 -0.69
N ASN A 60 16.03 -1.51 -2.03
CA ASN A 60 15.03 -0.86 -2.87
C ASN A 60 13.66 -1.54 -2.75
N GLU A 61 13.60 -2.86 -2.77
CA GLU A 61 12.35 -3.62 -2.65
C GLU A 61 11.75 -3.52 -1.24
N SER A 62 12.58 -3.49 -0.19
CA SER A 62 12.14 -3.22 1.17
C SER A 62 11.49 -1.84 1.29
N GLN A 63 12.11 -0.82 0.69
CA GLN A 63 11.53 0.54 0.66
C GLN A 63 10.18 0.56 -0.10
N ARG A 64 10.10 -0.11 -1.25
CA ARG A 64 8.86 -0.23 -2.03
C ARG A 64 7.75 -0.92 -1.24
N SER A 65 8.06 -2.04 -0.59
CA SER A 65 7.11 -2.77 0.26
C SER A 65 6.62 -1.91 1.42
N GLN A 66 7.53 -1.16 2.05
CA GLN A 66 7.16 -0.24 3.11
C GLN A 66 6.20 0.85 2.61
N ILE A 67 6.46 1.48 1.45
CA ILE A 67 5.57 2.47 0.85
C ILE A 67 4.20 1.86 0.51
N GLN A 68 4.17 0.64 -0.01
CA GLN A 68 2.93 -0.07 -0.32
C GLN A 68 2.09 -0.28 0.94
N SER A 69 2.71 -0.74 2.04
CA SER A 69 2.03 -0.93 3.33
C SER A 69 1.49 0.38 3.92
N GLN A 70 2.26 1.48 3.80
CA GLN A 70 1.83 2.80 4.27
C GLN A 70 0.68 3.34 3.42
N THR A 71 0.70 3.11 2.11
CA THR A 71 -0.38 3.49 1.19
C THR A 71 -1.69 2.81 1.58
N HIS A 72 -1.65 1.51 1.87
CA HIS A 72 -2.83 0.76 2.35
C HIS A 72 -3.34 1.30 3.68
N ALA A 73 -2.45 1.56 4.64
CA ALA A 73 -2.82 2.09 5.95
C ALA A 73 -3.47 3.48 5.85
N LEU A 74 -2.86 4.38 5.07
CA LEU A 74 -3.40 5.72 4.78
C LEU A 74 -4.77 5.64 4.10
N THR A 75 -4.89 4.78 3.09
CA THR A 75 -6.15 4.58 2.37
C THR A 75 -7.24 4.13 3.32
N GLU A 76 -6.99 3.13 4.16
CA GLU A 76 -7.98 2.61 5.11
C GLU A 76 -8.44 3.67 6.12
N ILE A 77 -7.50 4.41 6.70
CA ILE A 77 -7.80 5.43 7.72
C ILE A 77 -8.54 6.61 7.09
N CYS A 78 -8.02 7.14 5.97
CA CYS A 78 -8.57 8.32 5.34
C CYS A 78 -9.91 8.03 4.65
N TRP A 79 -10.08 6.84 4.09
CA TRP A 79 -11.38 6.42 3.53
C TRP A 79 -12.45 6.39 4.62
N LYS A 80 -12.20 5.75 5.77
CA LYS A 80 -13.14 5.72 6.89
C LYS A 80 -13.49 7.10 7.44
N LYS A 81 -12.56 8.05 7.39
CA LYS A 81 -12.76 9.42 7.90
C LYS A 81 -13.49 10.32 6.92
N CYS A 82 -13.23 10.17 5.63
CA CYS A 82 -13.67 11.11 4.61
C CYS A 82 -14.87 10.62 3.80
N VAL A 83 -15.03 9.31 3.64
CA VAL A 83 -16.12 8.69 2.87
C VAL A 83 -17.10 8.04 3.84
N THR A 84 -17.87 8.87 4.55
CA THR A 84 -18.78 8.44 5.62
C THR A 84 -20.23 8.27 5.16
N GLY A 85 -20.54 8.66 3.92
CA GLY A 85 -21.90 8.64 3.35
C GLY A 85 -22.14 7.50 2.36
N SER A 86 -23.37 7.40 1.86
CA SER A 86 -23.68 6.55 0.72
C SER A 86 -22.91 7.02 -0.51
N ILE A 87 -22.15 6.13 -1.15
CA ILE A 87 -21.39 6.42 -2.37
C ILE A 87 -22.36 6.86 -3.46
N ARG A 88 -22.27 8.15 -3.85
CA ARG A 88 -23.22 8.78 -4.79
C ARG A 88 -22.84 8.64 -6.26
N GLY A 89 -21.63 8.17 -6.55
CA GLY A 89 -21.12 8.01 -7.91
C GLY A 89 -19.80 7.26 -7.96
N SER A 90 -19.25 7.09 -9.15
CA SER A 90 -17.94 6.45 -9.38
C SER A 90 -16.74 7.36 -9.10
N LYS A 91 -16.99 8.61 -8.75
CA LYS A 91 -15.98 9.62 -8.42
C LYS A 91 -16.22 10.14 -7.01
N LEU A 92 -15.15 10.55 -6.38
CA LEU A 92 -15.20 11.31 -5.14
C LEU A 92 -15.88 12.65 -5.42
N ASP A 93 -16.71 13.10 -4.48
CA ASP A 93 -17.20 14.47 -4.53
C ASP A 93 -16.11 15.46 -4.06
N ASN A 94 -16.31 16.75 -4.33
CA ASN A 94 -15.34 17.79 -3.99
C ASN A 94 -15.03 17.86 -2.48
N GLY A 95 -15.99 17.48 -1.63
CA GLY A 95 -15.80 17.42 -0.18
C GLY A 95 -14.91 16.24 0.21
N GLU A 96 -15.17 15.06 -0.36
CA GLU A 96 -14.37 13.85 -0.17
C GLU A 96 -12.93 14.03 -0.67
N GLU A 97 -12.73 14.60 -1.86
CA GLU A 97 -11.40 14.88 -2.42
C GLU A 97 -10.57 15.80 -1.50
N LYS A 98 -11.16 16.92 -1.06
CA LYS A 98 -10.52 17.85 -0.13
C LYS A 98 -10.25 17.20 1.23
N CYS A 99 -11.18 16.40 1.74
CA CYS A 99 -10.98 15.71 3.01
C CYS A 99 -9.81 14.72 2.91
N LEU A 100 -9.74 13.92 1.84
CA LEU A 100 -8.67 12.93 1.65
C LEU A 100 -7.30 13.60 1.55
N ALA A 101 -7.17 14.69 0.80
CA ALA A 101 -5.92 15.46 0.72
C ALA A 101 -5.47 15.95 2.11
N ASN A 102 -6.37 16.60 2.85
CA ASN A 102 -6.07 17.06 4.20
C ASN A 102 -5.76 15.90 5.17
N CYS A 103 -6.47 14.77 5.05
CA CYS A 103 -6.26 13.61 5.91
C CYS A 103 -4.83 13.06 5.78
N VAL A 104 -4.35 12.90 4.56
CA VAL A 104 -2.99 12.41 4.30
C VAL A 104 -1.96 13.41 4.82
N ASP A 105 -2.11 14.71 4.52
CA ASP A 105 -1.19 15.75 4.99
C ASP A 105 -1.10 15.80 6.52
N ARG A 106 -2.25 15.76 7.21
CA ARG A 106 -2.29 15.76 8.68
C ARG A 106 -1.68 14.49 9.26
N PHE A 107 -1.89 13.33 8.64
CA PHE A 107 -1.30 12.08 9.10
C PHE A 107 0.22 12.12 9.01
N LEU A 108 0.77 12.59 7.88
CA LEU A 108 2.21 12.69 7.68
C LEU A 108 2.84 13.70 8.66
N ASP A 109 2.23 14.87 8.88
CA ASP A 109 2.70 15.86 9.87
C ASP A 109 2.85 15.24 11.26
N VAL A 110 1.82 14.53 11.73
CA VAL A 110 1.83 13.89 13.05
C VAL A 110 2.87 12.76 13.12
N ASN A 111 3.02 11.98 12.06
CA ASN A 111 4.05 10.93 12.00
C ASN A 111 5.46 11.51 12.11
N PHE A 112 5.77 12.57 11.36
CA PHE A 112 7.09 13.21 11.43
C PHE A 112 7.35 13.83 12.81
N LEU A 113 6.37 14.49 13.41
CA LEU A 113 6.49 15.02 14.76
C LEU A 113 6.75 13.91 15.79
N THR A 114 6.03 12.79 15.67
CA THR A 114 6.21 11.62 16.55
C THR A 114 7.63 11.06 16.41
N MET A 115 8.10 10.83 15.18
CA MET A 115 9.45 10.32 14.94
C MET A 115 10.53 11.27 15.45
N LYS A 116 10.37 12.58 15.23
CA LYS A 116 11.27 13.61 15.76
C LYS A 116 11.34 13.57 17.29
N HIS A 117 10.20 13.43 17.95
CA HIS A 117 10.14 13.34 19.40
C HIS A 117 10.79 12.06 19.93
N LEU A 118 10.50 10.91 19.31
CA LEU A 118 11.14 9.63 19.66
C LEU A 118 12.67 9.69 19.50
N ASN A 119 13.16 10.30 18.42
CA ASN A 119 14.60 10.48 18.21
C ASN A 119 15.22 11.39 19.28
N SER A 120 14.54 12.47 19.67
CA SER A 120 14.99 13.35 20.75
C SER A 120 15.13 12.61 22.08
N MET A 121 14.24 11.65 22.38
CA MET A 121 14.30 10.87 23.61
C MET A 121 15.41 9.80 23.59
N ARG A 122 15.83 9.33 22.40
CA ARG A 122 16.95 8.38 22.29
C ARG A 122 18.33 9.02 22.44
N SER A 123 18.42 10.34 22.30
CA SER A 123 19.68 11.09 22.31
C SER A 123 19.99 11.79 23.64
N GLY A 124 19.12 11.67 24.65
CA GLY A 124 19.35 12.15 26.02
C GLY A 124 19.38 10.98 27.00
#